data_AF-A0A932LR17-F1
#
_entry.id   AF-A0A932LR17-F1
#
_cell.length_a   1.000
_cell.length_b   1.000
_cell.length_c   1.000
_cell.angle_alpha   90.00
_cell.angle_beta   90.00
_cell.angle_gamma   90.00
#
_symmetry.space_group_name_H-M   'P 1'
#
loop_
_entity.id
_entity.type
_entity.pdbx_description
1 polymer ?
#
loop_
_entity_poly.entity_id
_entity_poly.type
_entity_poly.pdbx_seq_one_letter_code
_entity_poly.pdbx_strand_id
1 'polypeptide(L)'
;MRSLALLFLLAFSLPVCAQEGLRYRMQLWMRGDAQPLETQFRLQATPATRTQNKVQKPRMGGWRLEADRSQGTAYAQAMLLGRAERLLYLAGPSPQTRREPIILRFGNRSLPVWSLEMPAGIHASTVLVEVAPKLLALCDLSARFEQGDVARIELHLEGLDSTTGLIPTEAGMTLLSTLRSMAQEAQQEASGTVTVR
;
A
#
# COMPACT_ATOMS: atom_id res chain seq x y z
N MET A 1 22.50 38.78 -27.27
CA MET A 1 21.81 37.47 -27.41
C MET A 1 22.48 36.35 -26.58
N ARG A 2 23.05 36.63 -25.40
CA ARG A 2 23.69 35.61 -24.52
C ARG A 2 22.87 35.31 -23.24
N SER A 3 22.09 36.27 -22.73
CA SER A 3 21.29 36.07 -21.51
C SER A 3 20.03 35.21 -21.67
N LEU A 4 19.47 35.09 -22.89
CA LEU A 4 18.25 34.30 -23.09
C LEU A 4 18.51 32.78 -23.08
N ALA A 5 19.69 32.36 -23.53
CA ALA A 5 20.08 30.94 -23.51
C ALA A 5 20.35 30.42 -22.10
N LEU A 6 20.84 31.28 -21.20
CA LEU A 6 21.06 30.96 -19.78
C LEU A 6 19.75 30.76 -19.01
N LEU A 7 18.69 31.51 -19.33
CA LEU A 7 17.36 31.33 -18.73
C LEU A 7 16.70 30.00 -19.16
N PHE A 8 16.90 29.56 -20.40
CA PHE A 8 16.40 28.27 -20.87
C PHE A 8 17.14 27.07 -20.26
N LEU A 9 18.45 27.19 -20.02
CA LEU A 9 19.25 26.16 -19.34
C LEU A 9 18.91 26.03 -17.85
N LEU A 10 18.54 27.13 -17.18
CA LEU A 10 18.12 27.14 -15.77
C LEU A 10 16.69 26.60 -15.55
N ALA A 11 15.81 26.70 -16.54
CA ALA A 11 14.45 26.14 -16.45
C ALA A 11 14.43 24.60 -16.56
N PHE A 12 15.43 24.00 -17.21
CA PHE A 12 15.58 22.53 -17.32
C PHE A 12 16.38 21.90 -16.17
N SER A 13 17.02 22.70 -15.31
CA SER A 13 17.74 22.22 -14.13
C SER A 13 16.90 22.25 -12.86
N LEU A 14 15.58 22.40 -12.96
CA LEU A 14 14.72 22.08 -11.83
C LEU A 14 14.94 20.60 -11.54
N PRO A 15 15.39 20.22 -10.34
CA PRO A 15 15.41 18.82 -9.99
C PRO A 15 13.98 18.35 -10.19
N VAL A 16 13.77 17.37 -11.06
CA VAL A 16 12.63 16.48 -10.93
C VAL A 16 12.77 16.02 -9.48
N CYS A 17 12.00 16.64 -8.57
CA CYS A 17 11.95 16.22 -7.18
C CYS A 17 11.72 14.74 -7.27
N ALA A 18 12.74 13.95 -6.94
CA ALA A 18 12.68 12.51 -7.04
C ALA A 18 11.44 12.14 -6.25
N GLN A 19 10.38 11.76 -6.95
CA GLN A 19 9.14 11.42 -6.29
C GLN A 19 9.51 10.27 -5.36
N GLU A 20 9.35 10.45 -4.05
CA GLU A 20 9.71 9.41 -3.09
C GLU A 20 8.43 8.64 -2.79
N GLY A 21 8.50 7.32 -2.86
CA GLY A 21 7.39 6.47 -2.44
C GLY A 21 7.10 5.27 -3.31
N LEU A 22 6.03 4.59 -2.92
CA LEU A 22 5.45 3.43 -3.58
C LEU A 22 4.10 3.85 -4.17
N ARG A 23 3.82 3.46 -5.41
CA ARG A 23 2.52 3.71 -6.05
C ARG A 23 1.70 2.43 -6.08
N TYR A 24 0.47 2.54 -5.61
CA TYR A 24 -0.45 1.42 -5.48
C TYR A 24 -1.73 1.70 -6.24
N ARG A 25 -2.32 0.61 -6.72
CA ARG A 25 -3.73 0.56 -7.12
C ARG A 25 -4.45 -0.45 -6.26
N MET A 26 -5.62 -0.09 -5.78
CA MET A 26 -6.51 -0.96 -5.04
C MET A 26 -7.86 -1.03 -5.72
N GLN A 27 -8.40 -2.24 -5.82
CA GLN A 27 -9.74 -2.52 -6.31
C GLN A 27 -10.51 -3.29 -5.24
N LEU A 28 -11.75 -2.85 -4.99
CA LEU A 28 -12.64 -3.43 -4.00
C LEU A 28 -13.96 -3.78 -4.68
N TRP A 29 -14.35 -5.06 -4.65
CA TRP A 29 -15.66 -5.50 -5.08
C TRP A 29 -16.54 -5.69 -3.85
N MET A 30 -17.62 -4.92 -3.77
CA MET A 30 -18.69 -5.21 -2.83
C MET A 30 -19.59 -6.30 -3.40
N ARG A 31 -20.27 -7.02 -2.52
CA ARG A 31 -21.22 -8.05 -2.92
C ARG A 31 -22.42 -7.40 -3.61
N GLY A 32 -22.71 -7.84 -4.82
CA GLY A 32 -23.79 -7.30 -5.64
C GLY A 32 -23.35 -6.18 -6.61
N ASP A 33 -22.13 -5.68 -6.49
CA ASP A 33 -21.61 -4.67 -7.42
C ASP A 33 -21.13 -5.33 -8.73
N ALA A 34 -21.47 -4.71 -9.86
CA ALA A 34 -21.01 -5.13 -11.18
C ALA A 34 -19.58 -4.66 -11.50
N GLN A 35 -19.12 -3.58 -10.85
CA GLN A 35 -17.81 -2.98 -11.08
C GLN A 35 -17.08 -2.74 -9.75
N PRO A 36 -15.74 -2.86 -9.72
CA PRO A 36 -14.98 -2.54 -8.53
C PRO A 36 -14.99 -1.04 -8.25
N LEU A 37 -14.95 -0.72 -6.96
CA LEU A 37 -14.47 0.57 -6.50
C LEU A 37 -12.94 0.57 -6.63
N GLU A 38 -12.40 1.48 -7.41
CA GLU A 38 -10.95 1.59 -7.67
C GLU A 38 -10.37 2.88 -7.08
N THR A 39 -9.14 2.79 -6.58
CA THR A 39 -8.34 3.95 -6.21
C THR A 39 -6.87 3.71 -6.52
N GLN A 40 -6.20 4.76 -6.95
CA GLN A 40 -4.74 4.84 -7.02
C GLN A 40 -4.23 5.77 -5.92
N PHE A 41 -3.18 5.36 -5.23
CA PHE A 41 -2.60 6.15 -4.16
C PHE A 41 -1.10 5.95 -4.05
N ARG A 42 -0.45 6.91 -3.41
CA ARG A 42 0.98 6.91 -3.16
C ARG A 42 1.24 6.78 -1.67
N LEU A 43 2.13 5.87 -1.31
CA LEU A 43 2.72 5.81 0.02
C LEU A 43 4.04 6.59 -0.02
N GLN A 44 4.09 7.70 0.71
CA GLN A 44 5.25 8.60 0.74
C GLN A 44 5.80 8.71 2.15
N ALA A 45 7.11 8.96 2.29
CA ALA A 45 7.69 9.30 3.58
C ALA A 45 7.09 10.60 4.14
N THR A 46 6.80 10.62 5.44
CA THR A 46 6.32 11.86 6.07
C THR A 46 7.50 12.84 6.16
N PRO A 47 7.40 14.03 5.56
CA PRO A 47 8.50 14.98 5.60
C PRO A 47 8.77 15.43 7.04
N ALA A 48 10.04 15.60 7.40
CA ALA A 48 10.40 16.15 8.70
C ALA A 48 9.95 17.61 8.79
N THR A 49 9.25 17.98 9.85
CA THR A 49 8.87 19.37 10.09
C THR A 49 10.10 20.15 10.54
N ARG A 50 10.56 21.10 9.72
CA ARG A 50 11.60 22.06 10.10
C ARG A 50 10.95 23.31 10.69
N THR A 51 11.26 23.61 11.94
CA THR A 51 11.06 24.96 12.51
C THR A 51 12.40 25.72 12.45
N GLN A 52 12.37 27.04 12.63
CA GLN A 52 13.55 27.91 12.48
C GLN A 52 14.79 27.46 13.28
N ASN A 53 14.60 26.76 14.41
CA ASN A 53 15.70 26.32 15.29
C ASN A 53 15.75 24.80 15.54
N LYS A 54 14.88 23.98 14.90
CA LYS A 54 14.87 22.53 15.16
C LYS A 54 14.26 21.74 14.00
N VAL A 55 14.92 20.63 13.64
CA VAL A 55 14.31 19.59 12.81
C VAL A 55 13.52 18.67 13.74
N GLN A 56 12.19 18.72 13.66
CA GLN A 56 11.34 17.78 14.38
C GLN A 56 11.08 16.58 13.48
N LYS A 57 11.52 15.40 13.94
CA LYS A 57 11.11 14.14 13.32
C LYS A 57 9.58 14.00 13.38
N PRO A 58 8.93 13.41 12.38
CA PRO A 58 7.48 13.22 12.38
C PRO A 58 7.02 12.52 13.67
N ARG A 59 5.97 13.04 14.31
CA ARG A 59 5.43 12.48 15.56
C ARG A 59 4.55 11.24 15.34
N MET A 60 4.00 11.08 14.14
CA MET A 60 3.08 10.01 13.74
C MET A 60 3.53 9.47 12.39
N GLY A 61 3.75 8.15 12.29
CA GLY A 61 3.95 7.42 11.04
C GLY A 61 5.12 7.89 10.18
N GLY A 62 6.06 7.00 9.86
CA GLY A 62 7.13 7.30 8.89
C GLY A 62 6.66 7.63 7.48
N TRP A 63 5.36 7.54 7.22
CA TRP A 63 4.75 7.60 5.91
C TRP A 63 3.30 8.10 5.98
N ARG A 64 2.76 8.50 4.83
CA ARG A 64 1.37 8.92 4.61
C ARG A 64 0.86 8.38 3.28
N LEU A 65 -0.46 8.19 3.18
CA LEU A 65 -1.12 7.87 1.93
C LEU A 65 -1.67 9.13 1.26
N GLU A 66 -1.43 9.27 -0.03
CA GLU A 66 -1.98 10.34 -0.87
C GLU A 66 -2.75 9.73 -2.04
N ALA A 67 -4.07 9.93 -2.08
CA ALA A 67 -4.86 9.53 -3.24
C ALA A 67 -4.51 10.36 -4.49
N ASP A 68 -4.56 9.71 -5.64
CA ASP A 68 -4.62 10.39 -6.91
C ASP A 68 -6.02 11.01 -7.08
N ARG A 69 -6.08 12.34 -7.20
CA ARG A 69 -7.36 13.09 -7.25
C ARG A 69 -8.13 12.89 -8.55
N SER A 70 -7.61 12.10 -9.48
CA SER A 70 -8.26 11.83 -10.77
C SER A 70 -9.40 10.80 -10.71
N GLN A 71 -9.61 10.08 -9.59
CA GLN A 71 -10.50 8.90 -9.56
C GLN A 71 -11.67 8.96 -8.54
N GLY A 72 -12.90 9.24 -8.99
CA GLY A 72 -14.12 9.05 -8.18
C GLY A 72 -14.44 10.17 -7.18
N THR A 73 -15.34 9.88 -6.22
CA THR A 73 -15.78 10.88 -5.21
C THR A 73 -14.81 10.91 -4.03
N ALA A 74 -14.64 12.09 -3.41
CA ALA A 74 -13.75 12.26 -2.26
C ALA A 74 -14.08 11.32 -1.09
N TYR A 75 -15.37 11.01 -0.89
CA TYR A 75 -15.82 10.08 0.15
C TYR A 75 -15.40 8.63 -0.15
N ALA A 76 -15.64 8.15 -1.37
CA ALA A 76 -15.25 6.80 -1.77
C ALA A 76 -13.72 6.62 -1.71
N GLN A 77 -12.96 7.63 -2.15
CA GLN A 77 -11.51 7.63 -2.02
C GLN A 77 -11.05 7.56 -0.57
N ALA A 78 -11.61 8.37 0.33
CA ALA A 78 -11.24 8.37 1.74
C ALA A 78 -11.52 7.01 2.41
N MET A 79 -12.66 6.39 2.08
CA MET A 79 -13.00 5.05 2.58
C MET A 79 -11.97 4.01 2.12
N LEU A 80 -11.64 3.98 0.82
CA LEU A 80 -10.68 3.03 0.26
C LEU A 80 -9.27 3.24 0.82
N LEU A 81 -8.82 4.49 0.97
CA LEU A 81 -7.53 4.81 1.59
C LEU A 81 -7.45 4.29 3.02
N GLY A 82 -8.51 4.46 3.83
CA GLY A 82 -8.55 3.95 5.19
C GLY A 82 -8.52 2.42 5.28
N ARG A 83 -8.99 1.71 4.24
CA ARG A 83 -8.86 0.25 4.13
C ARG A 83 -7.45 -0.13 3.66
N ALA A 84 -6.93 0.56 2.65
CA ALA A 84 -5.59 0.36 2.12
C ALA A 84 -4.52 0.49 3.23
N GLU A 85 -4.62 1.52 4.07
CA GLU A 85 -3.69 1.75 5.19
C GLU A 85 -3.52 0.52 6.09
N ARG A 86 -4.62 -0.22 6.33
CA ARG A 86 -4.63 -1.43 7.18
C ARG A 86 -4.12 -2.68 6.46
N LEU A 87 -4.18 -2.69 5.13
CA LEU A 87 -3.78 -3.81 4.28
C LEU A 87 -2.34 -3.68 3.75
N LEU A 88 -1.67 -2.55 3.95
CA LEU A 88 -0.29 -2.42 3.53
C LEU A 88 0.64 -3.23 4.44
N TYR A 89 1.60 -3.91 3.82
CA TYR A 89 2.75 -4.47 4.50
C TYR A 89 3.96 -3.61 4.14
N LEU A 90 4.55 -2.92 5.13
CA LEU A 90 5.80 -2.18 4.98
C LEU A 90 6.66 -2.38 6.23
N ALA A 91 7.27 -3.54 6.35
CA ALA A 91 8.04 -3.92 7.53
C ALA A 91 9.22 -4.81 7.16
N GLY A 92 10.06 -5.12 8.15
CA GLY A 92 11.08 -6.15 7.98
C GLY A 92 10.49 -7.55 7.96
N PRO A 93 11.30 -8.56 7.58
CA PRO A 93 10.88 -9.96 7.60
C PRO A 93 10.33 -10.36 8.96
N SER A 94 9.20 -11.06 8.96
CA SER A 94 8.60 -11.67 10.15
C SER A 94 8.77 -13.20 10.11
N PRO A 95 8.52 -13.92 11.23
CA PRO A 95 8.57 -15.39 11.24
C PRO A 95 7.65 -16.07 10.20
N GLN A 96 6.60 -15.37 9.76
CA GLN A 96 5.65 -15.83 8.75
C GLN A 96 6.09 -15.52 7.32
N THR A 97 7.20 -14.78 7.13
CA THR A 97 7.72 -14.46 5.79
C THR A 97 8.82 -15.43 5.39
N ARG A 98 8.80 -15.86 4.13
CA ARG A 98 9.83 -16.73 3.56
C ARG A 98 10.35 -16.12 2.29
N ARG A 99 11.67 -16.20 2.08
CA ARG A 99 12.29 -15.73 0.85
C ARG A 99 12.05 -16.75 -0.25
N GLU A 100 11.59 -16.29 -1.40
CA GLU A 100 11.37 -17.12 -2.58
C GLU A 100 12.59 -17.08 -3.52
N PRO A 101 12.87 -18.14 -4.28
CA PRO A 101 13.93 -18.16 -5.28
C PRO A 101 13.53 -17.41 -6.56
N ILE A 102 12.82 -16.28 -6.42
CA ILE A 102 12.22 -15.49 -7.49
C ILE A 102 12.66 -14.04 -7.32
N ILE A 103 12.86 -13.35 -8.45
CA ILE A 103 13.20 -11.93 -8.51
C ILE A 103 12.22 -11.25 -9.46
N LEU A 104 11.60 -10.15 -9.01
CA LEU A 104 10.73 -9.34 -9.84
C LEU A 104 11.47 -8.10 -10.33
N ARG A 105 11.20 -7.71 -11.58
CA ARG A 105 11.76 -6.51 -12.19
C ARG A 105 10.75 -5.37 -12.11
N PHE A 106 11.16 -4.28 -11.48
CA PHE A 106 10.41 -3.03 -11.42
C PHE A 106 11.25 -1.92 -12.08
N GLY A 107 10.98 -1.66 -13.35
CA GLY A 107 11.81 -0.80 -14.18
C GLY A 107 13.26 -1.27 -14.20
N ASN A 108 14.16 -0.44 -13.67
CA ASN A 108 15.60 -0.71 -13.61
C ASN A 108 16.03 -1.47 -12.33
N ARG A 109 15.09 -1.79 -11.44
CA ARG A 109 15.36 -2.48 -10.16
C ARG A 109 14.98 -3.94 -10.27
N SER A 110 15.80 -4.80 -9.67
CA SER A 110 15.52 -6.23 -9.48
C SER A 110 15.32 -6.46 -7.99
N LEU A 111 14.13 -6.90 -7.59
CA LEU A 111 13.75 -7.04 -6.20
C LEU A 111 13.57 -8.52 -5.82
N PRO A 112 14.19 -8.99 -4.73
CA PRO A 112 13.91 -10.30 -4.15
C PRO A 112 12.45 -10.42 -3.75
N VAL A 113 11.85 -11.57 -4.07
CA VAL A 113 10.47 -11.90 -3.69
C VAL A 113 10.45 -12.63 -2.35
N TRP A 114 9.42 -12.34 -1.58
CA TRP A 114 9.09 -13.00 -0.34
C TRP A 114 7.62 -13.41 -0.35
N SER A 115 7.32 -14.58 0.20
CA SER A 115 5.97 -15.03 0.49
C SER A 115 5.61 -14.77 1.95
N LEU A 116 4.32 -14.69 2.23
CA LEU A 116 3.77 -14.55 3.57
C LEU A 116 2.82 -15.72 3.82
N GLU A 117 3.00 -16.44 4.92
CA GLU A 117 2.10 -17.53 5.31
C GLU A 117 0.72 -16.97 5.65
N MET A 118 -0.31 -17.42 4.92
CA MET A 118 -1.68 -16.98 5.15
C MET A 118 -2.30 -17.68 6.37
N PRO A 119 -3.06 -16.95 7.20
CA PRO A 119 -3.85 -17.56 8.26
C PRO A 119 -4.88 -18.55 7.68
N ALA A 120 -5.15 -19.63 8.42
CA ALA A 120 -6.17 -20.61 8.04
C ALA A 120 -7.55 -19.95 7.91
N GLY A 121 -8.34 -20.41 6.93
CA GLY A 121 -9.69 -19.90 6.67
C GLY A 121 -9.76 -18.65 5.78
N ILE A 122 -8.64 -18.21 5.21
CA ILE A 122 -8.58 -17.06 4.30
C ILE A 122 -8.09 -17.52 2.92
N HIS A 123 -8.90 -17.29 1.89
CA HIS A 123 -8.47 -17.45 0.50
C HIS A 123 -7.82 -16.17 0.02
N ALA A 124 -6.55 -16.00 0.38
CA ALA A 124 -5.73 -14.88 -0.06
C ALA A 124 -4.41 -15.35 -0.69
N SER A 125 -3.94 -14.58 -1.67
CA SER A 125 -2.61 -14.68 -2.24
C SER A 125 -1.89 -13.37 -1.97
N THR A 126 -0.64 -13.44 -1.51
CA THR A 126 0.19 -12.25 -1.28
C THR A 126 1.59 -12.46 -1.80
N VAL A 127 2.14 -11.41 -2.41
CA VAL A 127 3.54 -11.33 -2.81
C VAL A 127 4.16 -10.13 -2.13
N LEU A 128 5.28 -10.32 -1.44
CA LEU A 128 6.08 -9.26 -0.87
C LEU A 128 7.37 -9.08 -1.70
N VAL A 129 7.89 -7.86 -1.77
CA VAL A 129 9.18 -7.57 -2.42
C VAL A 129 10.08 -6.76 -1.50
N GLU A 130 11.36 -7.06 -1.51
CA GLU A 130 12.35 -6.33 -0.71
C GLU A 130 12.76 -5.02 -1.41
N VAL A 131 12.12 -3.91 -1.04
CA VAL A 131 12.30 -2.59 -1.66
C VAL A 131 13.51 -1.81 -1.12
N ALA A 132 14.02 -2.21 0.03
CA ALA A 132 15.31 -1.78 0.58
C ALA A 132 15.84 -2.91 1.48
N PRO A 133 17.13 -2.91 1.88
CA PRO A 133 17.67 -3.98 2.71
C PRO A 133 16.81 -4.24 3.94
N LYS A 134 16.23 -5.45 4.02
CA LYS A 134 15.30 -5.89 5.07
C LYS A 134 14.03 -5.03 5.21
N LEU A 135 13.60 -4.35 4.15
CA LEU A 135 12.32 -3.66 4.09
C LEU A 135 11.47 -4.29 3.00
N LEU A 136 10.45 -5.02 3.42
CA LEU A 136 9.50 -5.68 2.54
C LEU A 136 8.28 -4.77 2.32
N ALA A 137 7.86 -4.65 1.07
CA ALA A 137 6.60 -4.02 0.69
C ALA A 137 5.64 -5.05 0.10
N LEU A 138 4.34 -4.89 0.34
CA LEU A 138 3.31 -5.66 -0.35
C LEU A 138 3.36 -5.33 -1.83
N CYS A 139 3.68 -6.31 -2.67
CA CYS A 139 3.69 -6.18 -4.11
C CYS A 139 2.32 -6.49 -4.69
N ASP A 140 1.69 -7.55 -4.18
CA ASP A 140 0.40 -8.03 -4.66
C ASP A 140 -0.38 -8.62 -3.49
N LEU A 141 -1.67 -8.33 -3.41
CA LEU A 141 -2.65 -8.98 -2.56
C LEU A 141 -3.90 -9.22 -3.38
N SER A 142 -4.36 -10.47 -3.41
CA SER A 142 -5.71 -10.82 -3.87
C SER A 142 -6.38 -11.66 -2.79
N ALA A 143 -7.46 -11.15 -2.20
CA ALA A 143 -8.26 -11.85 -1.21
C ALA A 143 -9.71 -11.97 -1.67
N ARG A 144 -10.31 -13.14 -1.45
CA ARG A 144 -11.75 -13.40 -1.70
C ARG A 144 -12.44 -13.81 -0.41
N PHE A 145 -13.67 -13.32 -0.26
CA PHE A 145 -14.48 -13.55 0.93
C PHE A 145 -15.81 -14.17 0.51
N GLU A 146 -16.09 -15.35 1.05
CA GLU A 146 -17.32 -16.09 0.73
C GLU A 146 -18.58 -15.39 1.28
N GLN A 147 -18.43 -14.65 2.38
CA GLN A 147 -19.51 -14.01 3.14
C GLN A 147 -19.16 -12.55 3.47
N GLY A 148 -20.16 -11.78 3.89
CA GLY A 148 -20.07 -10.34 4.18
C GLY A 148 -20.16 -9.41 2.97
N ASP A 149 -20.12 -8.11 3.26
CA ASP A 149 -20.32 -7.04 2.27
C ASP A 149 -19.22 -6.98 1.20
N VAL A 150 -17.99 -7.38 1.56
CA VAL A 150 -16.85 -7.40 0.64
C VAL A 150 -16.78 -8.77 -0.02
N ALA A 151 -16.68 -8.82 -1.35
CA ALA A 151 -16.52 -10.05 -2.11
C ALA A 151 -15.04 -10.32 -2.48
N ARG A 152 -14.32 -9.27 -2.88
CA ARG A 152 -12.92 -9.37 -3.32
C ARG A 152 -12.18 -8.08 -3.03
N ILE A 153 -10.90 -8.22 -2.67
CA ILE A 153 -9.94 -7.12 -2.58
C ILE A 153 -8.74 -7.47 -3.44
N GLU A 154 -8.31 -6.50 -4.24
CA GLU A 154 -7.03 -6.53 -4.93
C GLU A 154 -6.22 -5.29 -4.61
N LEU A 155 -4.93 -5.46 -4.38
CA LEU A 155 -3.98 -4.38 -4.17
C LEU A 155 -2.68 -4.72 -4.89
N HIS A 156 -2.23 -3.82 -5.75
CA HIS A 156 -1.05 -4.01 -6.58
C HIS A 156 -0.11 -2.82 -6.45
N LEU A 157 1.17 -3.13 -6.30
CA LEU A 157 2.26 -2.17 -6.41
C LEU A 157 2.53 -1.90 -7.90
N GLU A 158 2.20 -0.70 -8.37
CA GLU A 158 2.35 -0.31 -9.77
C GLU A 158 3.68 0.37 -10.06
N GLY A 159 4.30 0.97 -9.04
CA GLY A 159 5.48 1.78 -9.23
C GLY A 159 6.35 1.88 -8.00
N LEU A 160 7.65 1.88 -8.26
CA LEU A 160 8.69 2.18 -7.29
C LEU A 160 9.40 3.44 -7.75
N ASP A 161 9.15 4.53 -7.03
CA ASP A 161 9.97 5.71 -7.18
C ASP A 161 11.13 5.62 -6.14
N SER A 162 11.63 6.73 -5.61
CA SER A 162 12.71 6.67 -4.61
C SER A 162 12.23 6.07 -3.28
N THR A 163 12.95 5.09 -2.74
CA THR A 163 12.58 4.40 -1.48
C THR A 163 13.48 4.79 -0.29
N THR A 164 14.38 5.78 -0.46
CA THR A 164 15.36 6.20 0.56
C THR A 164 14.75 6.76 1.83
N GLY A 165 13.59 7.40 1.75
CA GLY A 165 12.87 7.94 2.90
C GLY A 165 11.92 6.96 3.59
N LEU A 166 11.71 5.77 3.03
CA LEU A 166 10.76 4.80 3.58
C LEU A 166 11.36 4.07 4.77
N ILE A 167 10.67 4.12 5.90
CA ILE A 167 11.05 3.39 7.11
C ILE A 167 10.02 2.29 7.41
N PRO A 168 10.44 1.19 8.04
CA PRO A 168 9.52 0.16 8.52
C PRO A 168 8.43 0.77 9.40
N THR A 169 7.25 0.18 9.33
CA THR A 169 6.06 0.65 10.03
C THR A 169 5.77 -0.33 11.16
N GLU A 170 5.42 0.17 12.35
CA GLU A 170 4.92 -0.70 13.44
C GLU A 170 3.63 -1.42 13.00
N ALA A 171 2.86 -0.79 12.11
CA ALA A 171 1.68 -1.33 11.46
C ALA A 171 1.97 -2.32 10.31
N GLY A 172 3.23 -2.64 9.99
CA GLY A 172 3.53 -3.50 8.85
C GLY A 172 3.04 -4.93 9.04
N MET A 173 2.73 -5.33 10.27
CA MET A 173 2.07 -6.60 10.61
C MET A 173 0.53 -6.51 10.63
N THR A 174 -0.04 -5.31 10.46
CA THR A 174 -1.50 -5.07 10.49
C THR A 174 -2.24 -5.76 9.36
N LEU A 175 -1.55 -6.10 8.26
CA LEU A 175 -2.13 -6.91 7.17
C LEU A 175 -2.71 -8.24 7.70
N LEU A 176 -1.92 -9.01 8.45
CA LEU A 176 -2.35 -10.33 8.93
C LEU A 176 -3.51 -10.24 9.92
N SER A 177 -3.47 -9.27 10.84
CA SER A 177 -4.55 -9.06 11.81
C SER A 177 -5.82 -8.54 11.13
N THR A 178 -5.69 -7.65 10.14
CA THR A 178 -6.82 -7.12 9.36
C THR A 178 -7.48 -8.22 8.54
N LEU A 179 -6.71 -9.02 7.81
CA LEU A 179 -7.25 -10.16 7.06
C LEU A 179 -7.98 -11.14 7.98
N ARG A 180 -7.43 -11.41 9.17
CA ARG A 180 -8.08 -12.26 10.17
C ARG A 180 -9.39 -11.67 10.70
N SER A 181 -9.42 -10.36 11.03
CA SER A 181 -10.64 -9.68 11.48
C SER A 181 -11.74 -9.76 10.42
N MET A 182 -11.40 -9.45 9.17
CA MET A 182 -12.35 -9.50 8.04
C MET A 182 -12.90 -10.92 7.82
N ALA A 183 -12.05 -11.94 7.96
CA ALA A 183 -12.49 -13.33 7.86
C ALA A 183 -13.41 -13.76 9.02
N GLN A 184 -13.16 -13.27 10.24
CA GLN A 184 -14.00 -13.55 11.42
C GLN A 184 -15.37 -12.86 11.34
N GLU A 185 -15.41 -11.60 10.91
CA GLU A 185 -16.64 -10.84 10.67
C GLU A 185 -17.53 -11.59 9.66
N ALA A 186 -16.95 -12.03 8.54
CA ALA A 186 -17.66 -12.81 7.53
C ALA A 186 -18.28 -14.11 8.09
N GLN A 187 -17.57 -14.81 8.98
CA GLN A 187 -18.07 -16.04 9.62
C GLN A 187 -19.20 -15.78 10.65
N GLN A 188 -19.14 -14.66 11.37
CA GLN A 188 -20.15 -14.31 12.37
C GLN A 188 -21.48 -13.91 11.73
N GLU A 189 -21.47 -13.17 10.62
CA GLU A 189 -22.69 -12.82 9.88
C GLU A 189 -23.42 -14.05 9.33
N ALA A 190 -22.68 -15.05 8.84
CA ALA A 190 -23.27 -16.31 8.40
C ALA A 190 -23.88 -17.12 9.53
N SER A 191 -23.31 -17.04 10.73
CA SER A 191 -23.84 -17.71 11.93
C SER A 191 -25.05 -16.96 12.52
N GLY A 192 -25.19 -15.66 12.24
CA GLY A 192 -26.29 -14.81 12.70
C GLY A 192 -27.60 -14.93 11.91
N THR A 193 -27.64 -15.70 10.82
CA THR A 193 -28.85 -15.86 9.97
C THR A 193 -29.74 -17.05 10.39
N VAL A 194 -29.69 -17.48 11.66
CA VAL A 194 -30.59 -18.51 12.20
C VAL A 194 -31.08 -18.12 13.59
N THR A 195 -32.14 -17.31 13.66
CA THR A 195 -33.36 -17.55 14.47
C THR A 195 -34.31 -16.35 14.32
N VAL A 196 -35.21 -16.43 13.35
CA VAL A 196 -36.51 -15.76 13.47
C VAL A 196 -37.48 -16.83 13.98
N ARG A 197 -37.87 -16.71 15.25
CA ARG A 197 -39.06 -17.33 15.81
C ARG A 197 -40.21 -16.35 15.67
#